data_AF-A0A818DDM7-F1
#
_entry.id   AF-A0A818DDM7-F1
#
_cell.length_a   1.000
_cell.length_b   1.000
_cell.length_c   1.000
_cell.angle_alpha   90.00
_cell.angle_beta   90.00
_cell.angle_gamma   90.00
#
_symmetry.space_group_name_H-M   'P 1'
#
loop_
_entity.id
_entity.type
_entity.pdbx_description
1 polymer ?
#
loop_
_entity_poly.entity_id
_entity_poly.type
_entity_poly.pdbx_seq_one_letter_code
_entity_poly.pdbx_strand_id
1 'polypeptide(L)'
;MLNSIINNTATPITRTMKSVVCQYVPELKRPNAISLGHIFELRGYWQLYLHFHKHSYDLQNHIFVARQPVIEKVSKLFINIYEQQFKLKPQFSLDNHQLFKKQLAESKWTTWIGIHVRRLDFFHLNFSSSEQYLFFAVKYYRKRYPNASFIVASDDKGYCRNLFHDQANVFITPESFSEVDDLITLSFCQHSIITGGTFGWWAAYLANGYVIHDKVYPSGCVRREHYYPPWFLIDGYVRAHKNSTNILR
;
A
#
# COMPACT_ATOMS: atom_id res chain seq x y z
N MET A 1 -22.16 3.13 62.89
CA MET A 1 -21.94 4.25 61.95
C MET A 1 -20.45 4.53 61.85
N LEU A 2 -19.77 3.87 60.92
CA LEU A 2 -18.36 4.11 60.56
C LEU A 2 -18.25 3.71 59.09
N ASN A 3 -18.51 4.67 58.21
CA ASN A 3 -18.34 4.48 56.76
C ASN A 3 -17.02 5.13 56.35
N SER A 4 -16.14 4.29 55.81
CA SER A 4 -14.89 4.68 55.15
C SER A 4 -15.19 5.41 53.84
N ILE A 5 -14.58 6.57 53.67
CA ILE A 5 -14.56 7.32 52.40
C ILE A 5 -13.39 6.78 51.58
N ILE A 6 -13.70 5.99 50.56
CA ILE A 6 -12.72 5.58 49.53
C ILE A 6 -12.74 6.65 48.45
N ASN A 7 -11.68 7.46 48.39
CA ASN A 7 -11.43 8.38 47.28
C ASN A 7 -10.98 7.58 46.06
N ASN A 8 -11.91 7.27 45.15
CA ASN A 8 -11.59 6.79 43.81
C ASN A 8 -11.23 7.97 42.92
N THR A 9 -9.95 8.32 42.85
CA THR A 9 -9.43 9.19 41.78
C THR A 9 -9.26 8.36 40.52
N ALA A 10 -10.35 8.20 39.76
CA ALA A 10 -10.26 7.72 38.39
C ALA A 10 -9.62 8.81 37.52
N THR A 11 -8.40 8.55 37.04
CA THR A 11 -7.77 9.36 36.00
C THR A 11 -8.66 9.38 34.76
N PRO A 12 -8.94 10.54 34.16
CA PRO A 12 -9.74 10.59 32.95
C PRO A 12 -8.95 9.94 31.84
N ILE A 13 -9.43 8.80 31.35
CA ILE A 13 -8.95 8.18 30.12
C ILE A 13 -9.28 9.17 29.01
N THR A 14 -8.31 10.01 28.66
CA THR A 14 -8.36 10.82 27.44
C THR A 14 -8.41 9.85 26.28
N ARG A 15 -9.62 9.61 25.78
CA ARG A 15 -9.86 8.90 24.54
C ARG A 15 -9.27 9.75 23.43
N THR A 16 -7.99 9.57 23.13
CA THR A 16 -7.35 10.20 21.99
C THR A 16 -8.12 9.73 20.76
N MET A 17 -8.99 10.57 20.21
CA MET A 17 -9.49 10.37 18.86
C MET A 17 -8.26 10.32 17.98
N LYS A 18 -7.90 9.11 17.50
CA LYS A 18 -6.97 8.96 16.38
C LYS A 18 -7.63 9.63 15.18
N SER A 19 -7.42 10.94 15.07
CA SER A 19 -7.87 11.72 13.95
C SER A 19 -6.89 11.45 12.82
N VAL A 20 -7.41 10.95 11.70
CA VAL A 20 -6.64 10.82 10.46
C VAL A 20 -6.64 12.23 9.84
N VAL A 21 -5.71 13.07 10.31
CA VAL A 21 -5.59 14.48 9.89
C VAL A 21 -4.41 14.63 8.95
N CYS A 22 -4.65 15.33 7.85
CA CYS A 22 -3.62 15.81 6.94
C CYS A 22 -2.78 16.87 7.67
N GLN A 23 -1.60 16.52 8.18
CA GLN A 23 -0.70 17.50 8.78
C GLN A 23 0.24 18.05 7.70
N TYR A 24 -0.08 19.24 7.18
CA TYR A 24 0.89 20.03 6.39
C TYR A 24 1.92 20.61 7.36
N VAL A 25 3.18 20.18 7.25
CA VAL A 25 4.30 20.75 8.02
C VAL A 25 5.10 21.64 7.07
N PRO A 26 4.95 22.99 7.14
CA PRO A 26 5.57 23.91 6.19
C PRO A 26 7.11 23.86 6.18
N GLU A 27 7.71 23.44 7.30
CA GLU A 27 9.13 23.55 7.56
C GLU A 27 9.79 22.18 7.70
N LEU A 28 9.86 21.44 6.59
CA LEU A 28 10.89 20.43 6.47
C LEU A 28 12.20 21.13 6.14
N LYS A 29 12.86 21.64 7.20
CA LYS A 29 14.18 22.25 7.13
C LYS A 29 15.18 21.20 6.66
N ARG A 30 15.34 21.10 5.34
CA ARG A 30 16.40 20.42 4.59
C ARG A 30 16.59 18.92 4.90
N PRO A 31 16.31 18.00 3.97
CA PRO A 31 16.86 16.64 4.05
C PRO A 31 18.36 16.68 3.70
N ASN A 32 19.19 17.32 4.53
CA ASN A 32 20.65 17.39 4.38
C ASN A 32 21.35 16.06 4.69
N ALA A 33 20.62 14.97 4.89
CA ALA A 33 21.17 13.69 5.37
C ALA A 33 21.21 12.57 4.31
N ILE A 34 20.93 12.88 3.03
CA ILE A 34 21.16 11.93 1.92
C ILE A 34 22.67 11.68 1.70
N SER A 35 23.57 12.54 2.19
CA SER A 35 24.99 12.50 1.84
C SER A 35 25.94 11.80 2.83
N LEU A 36 25.48 11.32 4.00
CA LEU A 36 26.40 10.91 5.09
C LEU A 36 26.08 9.57 5.79
N GLY A 37 25.25 8.70 5.20
CA GLY A 37 25.09 7.33 5.74
C GLY A 37 24.40 7.22 7.11
N HIS A 38 23.79 8.29 7.61
CA HIS A 38 22.99 8.26 8.83
C HIS A 38 21.58 7.69 8.56
N ILE A 39 21.15 6.74 9.39
CA ILE A 39 19.81 6.17 9.34
C ILE A 39 18.79 7.27 9.70
N PHE A 40 17.87 7.56 8.78
CA PHE A 40 16.73 8.43 9.04
C PHE A 40 15.66 7.68 9.83
N GLU A 41 15.27 8.21 10.98
CA GLU A 41 14.02 7.83 11.65
C GLU A 41 12.93 8.83 11.24
N LEU A 42 12.10 8.44 10.27
CA LEU A 42 10.95 9.26 9.84
C LEU A 42 9.87 9.24 10.93
N ARG A 43 9.80 10.29 11.74
CA ARG A 43 8.70 10.50 12.71
C ARG A 43 7.57 11.32 12.08
N GLY A 44 6.32 10.88 12.26
CA GLY A 44 5.10 11.56 11.78
C GLY A 44 4.45 10.93 10.53
N TYR A 45 3.24 11.38 10.19
CA TYR A 45 2.47 10.91 9.04
C TYR A 45 2.93 11.65 7.76
N TRP A 46 4.05 11.22 7.18
CA TRP A 46 4.59 11.78 5.95
C TRP A 46 3.73 11.39 4.75
N GLN A 47 2.82 12.30 4.34
CA GLN A 47 1.90 12.07 3.23
C GLN A 47 1.91 13.19 2.18
N LEU A 48 2.82 14.17 2.31
CA LEU A 48 3.00 15.21 1.30
C LEU A 48 4.25 14.91 0.46
N TYR A 49 4.05 14.26 -0.68
CA TYR A 49 5.13 13.91 -1.61
C TYR A 49 5.96 15.12 -2.08
N LEU A 50 5.41 16.33 -2.04
CA LEU A 50 6.08 17.56 -2.48
C LEU A 50 7.45 17.77 -1.83
N HIS A 51 7.67 17.26 -0.61
CA HIS A 51 8.95 17.41 0.09
C HIS A 51 10.07 16.53 -0.47
N PHE A 52 9.72 15.38 -1.02
CA PHE A 52 10.68 14.34 -1.41
C PHE A 52 10.54 13.89 -2.86
N HIS A 53 9.61 14.47 -3.63
CA HIS A 53 9.43 14.15 -5.04
C HIS A 53 10.71 14.36 -5.86
N LYS A 54 11.46 15.43 -5.57
CA LYS A 54 12.76 15.70 -6.23
C LYS A 54 13.79 14.59 -6.00
N HIS A 55 13.58 13.72 -5.01
CA HIS A 55 14.40 12.56 -4.69
C HIS A 55 13.67 11.24 -5.01
N SER A 56 12.56 11.27 -5.76
CA SER A 56 11.75 10.06 -6.00
C SER A 56 12.55 8.96 -6.67
N TYR A 57 13.40 9.32 -7.64
CA TYR A 57 14.26 8.38 -8.34
C TYR A 57 15.24 7.69 -7.37
N ASP A 58 15.94 8.45 -6.54
CA ASP A 58 16.88 7.89 -5.55
C ASP A 58 16.15 7.07 -4.49
N LEU A 59 15.02 7.55 -4.01
CA LEU A 59 14.20 6.86 -3.02
C LEU A 59 13.74 5.50 -3.54
N GLN A 60 13.22 5.45 -4.76
CA GLN A 60 12.63 4.25 -5.34
C GLN A 60 13.69 3.25 -5.84
N ASN A 61 14.85 3.72 -6.33
CA ASN A 61 15.83 2.87 -7.01
C ASN A 61 17.12 2.63 -6.22
N HIS A 62 17.44 3.45 -5.21
CA HIS A 62 18.72 3.39 -4.51
C HIS A 62 18.61 3.32 -2.98
N ILE A 63 17.61 3.98 -2.38
CA ILE A 63 17.49 4.08 -0.91
C ILE A 63 16.54 3.02 -0.36
N PHE A 64 15.37 2.82 -0.98
CA PHE A 64 14.42 1.81 -0.55
C PHE A 64 14.85 0.43 -1.06
N VAL A 65 15.50 -0.33 -0.18
CA VAL A 65 15.96 -1.70 -0.45
C VAL A 65 15.63 -2.60 0.74
N ALA A 66 15.26 -3.84 0.44
CA ALA A 66 15.01 -4.87 1.44
C ALA A 66 16.34 -5.40 2.00
N ARG A 67 16.35 -5.82 3.27
CA ARG A 67 17.44 -6.66 3.80
C ARG A 67 17.41 -8.05 3.16
N GLN A 68 18.57 -8.71 3.07
CA GLN A 68 18.73 -10.04 2.47
C GLN A 68 17.63 -11.06 2.86
N PRO A 69 17.30 -11.25 4.16
CA PRO A 69 16.31 -12.25 4.54
C PRO A 69 14.89 -11.92 4.05
N VAL A 70 14.58 -10.63 3.94
CA VAL A 70 13.28 -10.15 3.47
C VAL A 70 13.17 -10.31 1.94
N ILE A 71 14.22 -9.93 1.19
CA ILE A 71 14.21 -10.10 -0.27
C ILE A 71 14.09 -11.58 -0.64
N GLU A 72 14.81 -12.47 0.02
CA GLU A 72 14.72 -13.91 -0.26
C GLU A 72 13.32 -14.45 0.03
N LYS A 73 12.74 -14.07 1.18
CA LYS A 73 11.41 -14.51 1.61
C LYS A 73 10.33 -14.03 0.63
N VAL A 74 10.35 -12.75 0.26
CA VAL A 74 9.39 -12.17 -0.69
C VAL A 74 9.60 -12.72 -2.09
N SER A 75 10.84 -12.87 -2.55
CA SER A 75 11.11 -13.39 -3.90
C SER A 75 10.63 -14.83 -4.04
N LYS A 76 10.84 -15.67 -3.02
CA LYS A 76 10.29 -17.03 -2.98
C LYS A 76 8.76 -17.07 -3.11
N LEU A 77 8.04 -16.10 -2.54
CA LEU A 77 6.57 -16.01 -2.71
C LEU A 77 6.20 -15.89 -4.19
N PHE A 78 6.82 -14.96 -4.92
CA PHE A 78 6.55 -14.79 -6.36
C PHE A 78 6.96 -16.02 -7.18
N ILE A 79 8.14 -16.60 -6.92
CA ILE A 79 8.58 -17.81 -7.62
C ILE A 79 7.60 -18.96 -7.39
N ASN A 80 7.16 -19.18 -6.15
CA ASN A 80 6.17 -20.22 -5.84
C ASN A 80 4.86 -20.00 -6.58
N ILE A 81 4.40 -18.75 -6.71
CA ILE A 81 3.19 -18.45 -7.48
C ILE A 81 3.41 -18.76 -8.97
N TYR A 82 4.57 -18.37 -9.55
CA TYR A 82 4.94 -18.77 -10.92
C TYR A 82 4.90 -20.27 -11.14
N GLU A 83 5.47 -21.05 -10.22
CA GLU A 83 5.53 -22.50 -10.35
C GLU A 83 4.16 -23.15 -10.19
N GLN A 84 3.40 -22.75 -9.17
CA GLN A 84 2.16 -23.43 -8.83
C GLN A 84 1.02 -23.07 -9.78
N GLN A 85 0.90 -21.79 -10.13
CA GLN A 85 -0.25 -21.26 -10.86
C GLN A 85 0.02 -21.16 -12.36
N PHE A 86 1.24 -20.74 -12.73
CA PHE A 86 1.60 -20.53 -14.14
C PHE A 86 2.40 -21.70 -14.73
N LYS A 87 2.83 -22.67 -13.90
CA LYS A 87 3.71 -23.79 -14.30
C LYS A 87 5.02 -23.29 -14.93
N LEU A 88 5.49 -22.12 -14.48
CA LEU A 88 6.71 -21.47 -14.95
C LEU A 88 7.78 -21.53 -13.87
N LYS A 89 9.03 -21.76 -14.28
CA LYS A 89 10.22 -21.71 -13.41
C LYS A 89 11.15 -20.58 -13.84
N PRO A 90 10.88 -19.33 -13.41
CA PRO A 90 11.76 -18.21 -13.71
C PRO A 90 13.17 -18.43 -13.18
N GLN A 91 14.17 -18.10 -14.00
CA GLN A 91 15.57 -18.02 -13.57
C GLN A 91 15.88 -16.59 -13.12
N PHE A 92 15.24 -16.15 -12.03
CA PHE A 92 15.43 -14.81 -11.46
C PHE A 92 16.52 -14.82 -10.38
N SER A 93 17.20 -13.67 -10.22
CA SER A 93 18.08 -13.43 -9.08
C SER A 93 17.19 -13.00 -7.91
N LEU A 94 17.28 -13.72 -6.81
CA LEU A 94 16.37 -13.58 -5.65
C LEU A 94 17.00 -12.80 -4.49
N ASP A 95 18.23 -12.32 -4.67
CA ASP A 95 19.08 -11.72 -3.65
C ASP A 95 19.29 -10.22 -3.85
N ASN A 96 18.92 -9.68 -5.02
CA ASN A 96 19.05 -8.27 -5.33
C ASN A 96 17.67 -7.62 -5.53
N HIS A 97 17.33 -6.67 -4.65
CA HIS A 97 16.03 -5.99 -4.65
C HIS A 97 15.68 -5.33 -6.00
N GLN A 98 16.61 -4.55 -6.56
CA GLN A 98 16.33 -3.78 -7.78
C GLN A 98 16.29 -4.69 -9.00
N LEU A 99 17.19 -5.67 -9.06
CA LEU A 99 17.21 -6.65 -10.14
C LEU A 99 15.94 -7.51 -10.13
N PHE A 100 15.51 -8.00 -8.97
CA PHE A 100 14.30 -8.80 -8.86
C PHE A 100 13.05 -8.03 -9.28
N LYS A 101 12.92 -6.78 -8.79
CA LYS A 101 11.83 -5.87 -9.21
C LYS A 101 11.81 -5.67 -10.72
N LYS A 102 12.97 -5.43 -11.32
CA LYS A 102 13.13 -5.28 -12.77
C LYS A 102 12.74 -6.56 -13.51
N GLN A 103 13.20 -7.72 -13.05
CA GLN A 103 12.88 -9.03 -13.64
C GLN A 103 11.37 -9.32 -13.62
N LEU A 104 10.67 -9.00 -12.53
CA LEU A 104 9.21 -9.10 -12.47
C LEU A 104 8.53 -8.22 -13.52
N ALA A 105 8.94 -6.96 -13.63
CA ALA A 105 8.38 -6.02 -14.60
C ALA A 105 8.64 -6.42 -16.07
N GLU A 106 9.81 -7.00 -16.36
CA GLU A 106 10.23 -7.36 -17.72
C GLU A 106 9.77 -8.76 -18.17
N SER A 107 9.31 -9.62 -17.25
CA SER A 107 8.97 -11.02 -17.53
C SER A 107 7.86 -11.24 -18.58
N LYS A 108 7.03 -10.23 -18.85
CA LYS A 108 5.86 -10.24 -19.77
C LYS A 108 4.78 -11.30 -19.49
N TRP A 109 5.03 -12.30 -18.64
CA TRP A 109 4.06 -13.36 -18.33
C TRP A 109 2.84 -12.83 -17.59
N THR A 110 3.07 -11.93 -16.63
CA THR A 110 2.01 -11.34 -15.81
C THR A 110 2.32 -9.89 -15.49
N THR A 111 1.26 -9.10 -15.34
CA THR A 111 1.34 -7.76 -14.77
C THR A 111 0.96 -7.83 -13.30
N TRP A 112 1.91 -7.62 -12.38
CA TRP A 112 1.63 -7.66 -10.95
C TRP A 112 0.97 -6.38 -10.48
N ILE A 113 -0.18 -6.51 -9.83
CA ILE A 113 -0.95 -5.44 -9.23
C ILE A 113 -1.01 -5.67 -7.73
N GLY A 114 -0.40 -4.79 -6.94
CA GLY A 114 -0.45 -4.87 -5.49
C GLY A 114 -1.80 -4.35 -4.98
N ILE A 115 -2.45 -5.05 -4.06
CA ILE A 115 -3.66 -4.58 -3.37
C ILE A 115 -3.32 -4.40 -1.90
N HIS A 116 -3.43 -3.18 -1.40
CA HIS A 116 -3.38 -2.93 0.04
C HIS A 116 -4.78 -2.69 0.58
N VAL A 117 -5.20 -3.49 1.57
CA VAL A 117 -6.47 -3.35 2.29
C VAL A 117 -6.20 -3.05 3.76
N ARG A 118 -6.44 -1.81 4.18
CA ARG A 118 -6.51 -1.39 5.59
C ARG A 118 -7.93 -1.59 6.09
N ARG A 119 -8.12 -2.43 7.10
CA ARG A 119 -9.46 -2.77 7.57
C ARG A 119 -9.63 -2.67 9.08
N LEU A 120 -8.79 -3.26 9.91
CA LEU A 120 -9.12 -3.50 11.33
C LEU A 120 -9.67 -2.26 12.06
N ASP A 121 -8.84 -1.24 12.29
CA ASP A 121 -9.26 0.01 12.93
C ASP A 121 -10.24 0.82 12.06
N PHE A 122 -10.05 0.79 10.74
CA PHE A 122 -10.91 1.49 9.77
C PHE A 122 -12.33 0.95 9.73
N PHE A 123 -12.56 -0.33 10.06
CA PHE A 123 -13.87 -0.96 10.11
C PHE A 123 -14.66 -0.41 11.29
N HIS A 124 -14.05 -0.38 12.48
CA HIS A 124 -14.66 0.18 13.68
C HIS A 124 -14.90 1.69 13.59
N LEU A 125 -14.11 2.39 12.78
CA LEU A 125 -14.24 3.84 12.54
C LEU A 125 -15.12 4.19 11.33
N ASN A 126 -15.72 3.20 10.65
CA ASN A 126 -16.50 3.41 9.42
C ASN A 126 -15.74 4.15 8.29
N PHE A 127 -14.42 3.94 8.22
CA PHE A 127 -13.53 4.45 7.17
C PHE A 127 -13.07 3.38 6.16
N SER A 128 -13.48 2.12 6.36
CA SER A 128 -13.11 1.03 5.44
C SER A 128 -13.61 1.28 4.03
N SER A 129 -12.74 1.03 3.05
CA SER A 129 -13.14 1.03 1.65
C SER A 129 -14.17 -0.06 1.38
N SER A 130 -15.13 0.24 0.50
CA SER A 130 -16.17 -0.73 0.15
C SER A 130 -15.63 -1.92 -0.65
N GLU A 131 -16.27 -3.09 -0.53
CA GLU A 131 -15.96 -4.24 -1.37
C GLU A 131 -16.20 -3.94 -2.85
N GLN A 132 -17.25 -3.17 -3.18
CA GLN A 132 -17.55 -2.76 -4.55
C GLN A 132 -16.39 -1.96 -5.16
N TYR A 133 -15.76 -1.06 -4.38
CA TYR A 133 -14.56 -0.35 -4.79
C TYR A 133 -13.43 -1.32 -5.20
N LEU A 134 -13.13 -2.30 -4.34
CA LEU A 134 -12.06 -3.28 -4.60
C LEU A 134 -12.36 -4.11 -5.84
N PHE A 135 -13.59 -4.61 -6.00
CA PHE A 135 -13.99 -5.39 -7.17
C PHE A 135 -13.96 -4.57 -8.46
N PHE A 136 -14.39 -3.30 -8.44
CA PHE A 136 -14.28 -2.43 -9.61
C PHE A 136 -12.82 -2.16 -10.00
N ALA A 137 -11.94 -1.95 -9.02
CA ALA A 137 -10.52 -1.74 -9.26
C ALA A 137 -9.85 -2.99 -9.87
N VAL A 138 -10.14 -4.18 -9.34
CA VAL A 138 -9.69 -5.46 -9.91
C VAL A 138 -10.19 -5.63 -11.36
N LYS A 139 -11.49 -5.38 -11.60
CA LYS A 139 -12.08 -5.44 -12.94
C LYS A 139 -11.43 -4.46 -13.91
N TYR A 140 -11.12 -3.24 -13.45
CA TYR A 140 -10.44 -2.23 -14.27
C TYR A 140 -9.07 -2.73 -14.73
N TYR A 141 -8.23 -3.21 -13.80
CA TYR A 141 -6.90 -3.70 -14.15
C TYR A 141 -6.95 -4.95 -15.02
N ARG A 142 -7.90 -5.86 -14.81
CA ARG A 142 -8.09 -7.01 -15.73
C ARG A 142 -8.46 -6.57 -17.14
N LYS A 143 -9.29 -5.54 -17.31
CA LYS A 143 -9.63 -5.00 -18.63
C LYS A 143 -8.40 -4.36 -19.30
N ARG A 144 -7.57 -3.66 -18.53
CA ARG A 144 -6.38 -2.94 -19.03
C ARG A 144 -5.18 -3.86 -19.28
N TYR A 145 -5.00 -4.87 -18.44
CA TYR A 145 -3.91 -5.85 -18.49
C TYR A 145 -4.53 -7.25 -18.43
N PRO A 146 -4.79 -7.89 -19.59
CA PRO A 146 -5.44 -9.20 -19.64
C PRO A 146 -4.69 -10.32 -18.88
N ASN A 147 -3.38 -10.16 -18.68
CA ASN A 147 -2.53 -11.07 -17.90
C ASN A 147 -2.28 -10.58 -16.45
N ALA A 148 -3.16 -9.73 -15.90
CA ALA A 148 -2.99 -9.21 -14.54
C ALA A 148 -3.06 -10.32 -13.47
N SER A 149 -2.12 -10.28 -12.53
CA SER A 149 -2.17 -11.02 -11.28
C SER A 149 -2.12 -10.05 -10.11
N PHE A 150 -2.85 -10.37 -9.05
CA PHE A 150 -3.04 -9.50 -7.91
C PHE A 150 -2.41 -10.13 -6.67
N ILE A 151 -1.66 -9.33 -5.91
CA ILE A 151 -1.12 -9.75 -4.62
C ILE A 151 -1.61 -8.83 -3.52
N VAL A 152 -2.24 -9.39 -2.50
CA VAL A 152 -3.00 -8.66 -1.48
C VAL A 152 -2.25 -8.72 -0.16
N ALA A 153 -1.95 -7.55 0.41
CA ALA A 153 -1.52 -7.40 1.79
C ALA A 153 -2.57 -6.63 2.58
N SER A 154 -2.77 -7.03 3.83
CA SER A 154 -3.79 -6.45 4.70
C SER A 154 -3.45 -6.68 6.16
N ASP A 155 -3.96 -5.81 7.03
CA ASP A 155 -4.03 -6.07 8.47
C ASP A 155 -5.15 -7.06 8.85
N ASP A 156 -6.00 -7.43 7.89
CA ASP A 156 -7.05 -8.45 8.01
C ASP A 156 -6.99 -9.43 6.82
N LYS A 157 -5.95 -10.27 6.80
CA LYS A 157 -5.69 -11.26 5.74
C LYS A 157 -6.82 -12.31 5.65
N GLY A 158 -7.41 -12.68 6.79
CA GLY A 158 -8.56 -13.58 6.87
C GLY A 158 -9.77 -13.04 6.11
N TYR A 159 -10.13 -11.78 6.34
CA TYR A 159 -11.18 -11.12 5.58
C TYR A 159 -10.87 -11.08 4.08
N CYS A 160 -9.64 -10.71 3.69
CA CYS A 160 -9.26 -10.62 2.29
C CYS A 160 -9.33 -11.99 1.58
N ARG A 161 -8.97 -13.07 2.26
CA ARG A 161 -9.09 -14.44 1.73
C ARG A 161 -10.54 -14.78 1.40
N ASN A 162 -11.48 -14.43 2.29
CA ASN A 162 -12.90 -14.64 2.04
C ASN A 162 -13.43 -13.70 0.95
N LEU A 163 -13.02 -12.44 0.95
CA LEU A 163 -13.47 -11.45 -0.04
C LEU A 163 -13.07 -11.84 -1.47
N PHE A 164 -11.85 -12.38 -1.64
CA PHE A 164 -11.27 -12.69 -2.94
C PHE A 164 -11.27 -14.20 -3.28
N HIS A 165 -11.97 -15.04 -2.50
CA HIS A 165 -11.91 -16.52 -2.68
C HIS A 165 -12.26 -16.99 -4.09
N ASP A 166 -13.26 -16.36 -4.73
CA ASP A 166 -13.70 -16.68 -6.09
C ASP A 166 -12.99 -15.85 -7.18
N GLN A 167 -11.98 -15.05 -6.82
CA GLN A 167 -11.26 -14.20 -7.77
C GLN A 167 -10.00 -14.88 -8.29
N ALA A 168 -10.01 -15.24 -9.57
CA ALA A 168 -8.85 -15.82 -10.24
C ALA A 168 -7.62 -14.90 -10.19
N ASN A 169 -6.43 -15.51 -10.03
CA ASN A 169 -5.14 -14.82 -9.95
C ASN A 169 -5.06 -13.73 -8.87
N VAL A 170 -5.77 -13.92 -7.75
CA VAL A 170 -5.63 -13.08 -6.55
C VAL A 170 -4.98 -13.89 -5.45
N PHE A 171 -3.83 -13.42 -4.97
CA PHE A 171 -3.00 -14.11 -3.98
C PHE A 171 -2.91 -13.26 -2.71
N ILE A 172 -3.13 -13.84 -1.54
CA ILE A 172 -2.95 -13.14 -0.26
C ILE A 172 -1.53 -13.41 0.25
N THR A 173 -0.85 -12.39 0.78
CA THR A 173 0.45 -12.60 1.41
C THR A 173 0.32 -13.54 2.62
N PRO A 174 1.36 -14.34 2.94
CA PRO A 174 1.30 -15.28 4.05
C PRO A 174 1.02 -14.61 5.40
N GLU A 175 0.37 -15.31 6.33
CA GLU A 175 0.16 -14.83 7.71
C GLU A 175 1.49 -14.59 8.44
N SER A 176 2.55 -15.30 8.04
CA SER A 176 3.90 -15.12 8.59
C SER A 176 4.65 -13.89 8.07
N PHE A 177 4.05 -13.12 7.15
CA PHE A 177 4.63 -11.88 6.65
C PHE A 177 4.37 -10.74 7.64
N SER A 178 5.45 -10.06 8.01
CA SER A 178 5.44 -8.80 8.74
C SER A 178 5.00 -7.66 7.83
N GLU A 179 4.75 -6.49 8.41
CA GLU A 179 4.45 -5.25 7.68
C GLU A 179 5.60 -4.87 6.73
N VAL A 180 6.84 -5.19 7.09
CA VAL A 180 8.01 -4.99 6.21
C VAL A 180 7.95 -5.93 5.01
N ASP A 181 7.65 -7.21 5.23
CA ASP A 181 7.52 -8.18 4.14
C ASP A 181 6.39 -7.79 3.18
N ASP A 182 5.25 -7.35 3.72
CA ASP A 182 4.09 -6.88 2.95
C ASP A 182 4.42 -5.62 2.14
N LEU A 183 5.13 -4.64 2.73
CA LEU A 183 5.52 -3.42 2.03
C LEU A 183 6.48 -3.72 0.87
N ILE A 184 7.48 -4.58 1.10
CA ILE A 184 8.41 -5.01 0.05
C ILE A 184 7.67 -5.76 -1.05
N THR A 185 6.76 -6.67 -0.69
CA THR A 185 5.95 -7.43 -1.67
C THR A 185 5.15 -6.52 -2.57
N LEU A 186 4.44 -5.54 -1.99
CA LEU A 186 3.66 -4.59 -2.77
C LEU A 186 4.54 -3.65 -3.61
N SER A 187 5.73 -3.28 -3.13
CA SER A 187 6.67 -2.41 -3.85
C SER A 187 7.27 -3.03 -5.11
N PHE A 188 7.19 -4.36 -5.26
CA PHE A 188 7.61 -5.08 -6.47
C PHE A 188 6.55 -5.13 -7.56
N CYS A 189 5.31 -4.78 -7.24
CA CYS A 189 4.25 -4.77 -8.23
C CYS A 189 4.44 -3.62 -9.23
N GLN A 190 3.95 -3.81 -10.46
CA GLN A 190 3.99 -2.77 -11.48
C GLN A 190 2.93 -1.68 -11.24
N HIS A 191 1.78 -2.02 -10.66
CA HIS A 191 0.69 -1.07 -10.36
C HIS A 191 0.06 -1.39 -8.99
N SER A 192 -0.84 -0.52 -8.51
CA SER A 192 -1.42 -0.66 -7.17
C SER A 192 -2.90 -0.32 -7.07
N ILE A 193 -3.61 -1.05 -6.23
CA ILE A 193 -4.92 -0.71 -5.67
C ILE A 193 -4.71 -0.46 -4.19
N ILE A 194 -5.14 0.69 -3.66
CA ILE A 194 -4.94 1.03 -2.25
C ILE A 194 -6.25 1.50 -1.61
N THR A 195 -6.47 1.10 -0.36
CA THR A 195 -7.47 1.71 0.52
C THR A 195 -6.84 2.88 1.30
N GLY A 196 -7.61 3.52 2.19
CA GLY A 196 -7.10 4.60 3.05
C GLY A 196 -5.93 4.17 3.95
N GLY A 197 -5.12 5.16 4.34
CA GLY A 197 -3.95 4.98 5.21
C GLY A 197 -2.59 5.26 4.55
N THR A 198 -1.55 5.43 5.37
CA THR A 198 -0.16 5.67 4.93
C THR A 198 0.49 4.46 4.29
N PHE A 199 0.19 3.25 4.78
CA PHE A 199 0.89 2.04 4.35
C PHE A 199 0.69 1.78 2.85
N GLY A 200 -0.57 1.74 2.40
CA GLY A 200 -0.88 1.58 0.98
C GLY A 200 -0.33 2.72 0.13
N TRP A 201 -0.37 3.96 0.64
CA TRP A 201 0.21 5.12 -0.04
C TRP A 201 1.71 4.92 -0.32
N TRP A 202 2.48 4.51 0.69
CA TRP A 202 3.92 4.24 0.54
C TRP A 202 4.18 3.05 -0.36
N ALA A 203 3.42 1.96 -0.21
CA ALA A 203 3.53 0.79 -1.07
C ALA A 203 3.37 1.17 -2.56
N ALA A 204 2.33 1.96 -2.88
CA ALA A 204 2.07 2.42 -4.24
C ALA A 204 3.12 3.42 -4.75
N TYR A 205 3.58 4.33 -3.89
CA TYR A 205 4.64 5.28 -4.23
C TYR A 205 5.95 4.56 -4.58
N LEU A 206 6.30 3.52 -3.82
CA LEU A 206 7.51 2.74 -4.01
C LEU A 206 7.39 1.77 -5.20
N ALA A 207 6.19 1.24 -5.47
CA ALA A 207 5.91 0.47 -6.68
C ALA A 207 6.17 1.28 -7.96
N ASN A 208 5.88 2.58 -7.93
CA ASN A 208 6.11 3.54 -9.02
C ASN A 208 5.35 3.20 -10.32
N GLY A 209 4.05 2.96 -10.19
CA GLY A 209 3.17 2.79 -11.34
C GLY A 209 1.81 3.44 -11.14
N TYR A 210 0.86 3.08 -12.00
CA TYR A 210 -0.53 3.53 -11.89
C TYR A 210 -1.17 3.06 -10.58
N VAL A 211 -1.96 3.94 -9.97
CA VAL A 211 -2.62 3.68 -8.69
C VAL A 211 -4.13 3.88 -8.85
N ILE A 212 -4.92 2.92 -8.37
CA ILE A 212 -6.34 3.14 -8.05
C ILE A 212 -6.42 3.29 -6.55
N HIS A 213 -7.00 4.40 -6.10
CA HIS A 213 -7.20 4.68 -4.70
C HIS A 213 -8.67 5.04 -4.44
N ASP A 214 -9.15 4.75 -3.23
CA ASP A 214 -10.48 5.17 -2.80
C ASP A 214 -10.51 6.68 -2.53
N LYS A 215 -11.70 7.27 -2.43
CA LYS A 215 -11.89 8.71 -2.14
C LYS A 215 -11.59 9.08 -0.69
N VAL A 216 -11.26 8.10 0.17
CA VAL A 216 -10.96 8.34 1.58
C VAL A 216 -9.56 8.94 1.72
N TYR A 217 -9.48 10.27 1.79
CA TYR A 217 -8.28 10.99 2.21
C TYR A 217 -8.52 11.71 3.55
N PRO A 218 -7.46 11.92 4.36
CA PRO A 218 -7.57 12.53 5.69
C PRO A 218 -8.34 13.86 5.67
N SER A 219 -9.16 14.08 6.69
CA SER A 219 -9.78 15.40 6.91
C SER A 219 -8.68 16.46 7.06
N GLY A 220 -8.90 17.65 6.50
CA GLY A 220 -7.94 18.78 6.58
C GLY A 220 -6.98 18.92 5.39
N CYS A 221 -6.97 18.00 4.41
CA CYS A 221 -6.26 18.29 3.16
C CYS A 221 -7.03 19.33 2.35
N VAL A 222 -6.43 20.51 2.12
CA VAL A 222 -7.02 21.60 1.33
C VAL A 222 -7.31 21.17 -0.11
N ARG A 223 -6.43 20.32 -0.66
CA ARG A 223 -6.60 19.75 -2.00
C ARG A 223 -6.20 18.27 -2.00
N ARG A 224 -6.88 17.47 -2.82
CA ARG A 224 -6.59 16.02 -2.94
C ARG A 224 -5.17 15.77 -3.41
N GLU A 225 -4.68 16.59 -4.34
CA GLU A 225 -3.32 16.55 -4.86
C GLU A 225 -2.26 16.84 -3.80
N HIS A 226 -2.61 17.39 -2.65
CA HIS A 226 -1.66 17.49 -1.52
C HIS A 226 -1.47 16.14 -0.84
N TYR A 227 -2.42 15.22 -1.00
CA TYR A 227 -2.33 13.88 -0.41
C TYR A 227 -1.88 12.85 -1.44
N TYR A 228 -2.59 12.75 -2.56
CA TYR A 228 -2.24 11.82 -3.64
C TYR A 228 -1.42 12.56 -4.71
N PRO A 229 -0.23 12.08 -5.06
CA PRO A 229 0.50 12.64 -6.19
C PRO A 229 -0.36 12.67 -7.47
N PRO A 230 -0.23 13.69 -8.33
CA PRO A 230 -1.03 13.78 -9.56
C PRO A 230 -0.92 12.54 -10.47
N TRP A 231 0.22 11.83 -10.44
CA TRP A 231 0.45 10.60 -11.20
C TRP A 231 -0.12 9.33 -10.55
N PHE A 232 -0.70 9.42 -9.34
CA PHE A 232 -1.56 8.35 -8.80
C PHE A 232 -2.93 8.30 -9.50
N LEU A 233 -3.10 9.04 -10.61
CA LEU A 233 -4.28 8.99 -11.45
C LEU A 233 -4.04 8.12 -12.67
N ILE A 234 -5.02 7.29 -12.98
CA ILE A 234 -5.09 6.64 -14.30
C ILE A 234 -6.02 7.47 -15.18
N ASP A 235 -5.51 7.92 -16.32
CA ASP A 235 -6.26 8.70 -17.32
C ASP A 235 -6.88 10.02 -16.77
N GLY A 236 -6.30 10.61 -15.71
CA GLY A 236 -6.77 11.89 -15.13
C GLY A 236 -7.98 11.81 -14.19
N TYR A 237 -8.56 10.63 -13.94
CA TYR A 237 -9.73 10.47 -13.06
C TYR A 237 -9.51 9.37 -12.01
N VAL A 238 -9.96 9.62 -10.78
CA VAL A 238 -10.09 8.59 -9.74
C VAL A 238 -11.23 7.65 -10.17
N ARG A 239 -10.91 6.56 -10.88
CA ARG A 239 -11.93 5.55 -11.24
C ARG A 239 -12.15 4.59 -10.09
N ALA A 240 -13.03 5.00 -9.18
CA ALA A 240 -13.95 4.08 -8.53
C ALA A 240 -15.23 4.85 -8.17
N HIS A 241 -16.25 4.74 -9.01
CA HIS A 241 -17.53 5.41 -8.80
C HIS A 241 -18.67 4.40 -8.78
N LYS A 242 -19.61 4.62 -7.84
CA LYS A 242 -20.88 3.90 -7.65
C LYS A 242 -21.85 3.99 -8.85
N ASN A 243 -21.59 4.87 -9.83
CA ASN A 243 -22.45 5.15 -11.00
C ASN A 243 -21.69 5.03 -12.34
N SER A 244 -20.86 4.00 -12.51
CA SER A 244 -20.13 3.75 -13.77
C SER A 244 -20.99 3.05 -14.84
N THR A 245 -22.25 3.46 -15.01
CA THR A 245 -23.09 3.02 -16.14
C THR A 245 -22.69 3.65 -17.47
N ASN A 246 -21.87 4.71 -17.47
CA ASN A 246 -21.45 5.42 -18.69
C ASN A 246 -19.96 5.28 -19.02
N ILE A 247 -19.43 4.05 -19.02
CA ILE A 247 -18.04 3.80 -19.47
C ILE A 247 -17.94 2.52 -20.31
N LEU A 248 -18.82 2.40 -21.30
CA LEU A 248 -18.68 1.51 -22.45
C LEU A 248 -18.93 2.32 -23.72
N ARG A 249 -18.00 3.22 -24.05
CA ARG A 249 -17.72 3.67 -25.41
C ARG A 249 -16.22 3.81 -25.55
#